data_AF-Q13YU4-F1
#
_entry.id   AF-Q13YU4-F1
#
_cell.length_a   1.000
_cell.length_b   1.000
_cell.length_c   1.000
_cell.angle_alpha   90.00
_cell.angle_beta   90.00
_cell.angle_gamma   90.00
#
_symmetry.space_group_name_H-M   'P 1'
#
loop_
_entity.id
_entity.type
_entity.pdbx_description
1 polymer ?
#
loop_
_entity_poly.entity_id
_entity_poly.type
_entity_poly.pdbx_seq_one_letter_code
_entity_poly.pdbx_strand_id
1 'polypeptide(L)'
;MTVQLNPTMHHDPSSAASAYVSFLITGDTVLPECWTEYFQVAPDTTIVKGRPFILPSGKLSKALGKTGLWGVSSELAVQSDLLAPHFRYLASRLGLPRQGLREAVQQAGAKVRLSCFWFDPSGHRVPDVPEDIRLMIESLGGAIEIDEYR
;
A
#
# COMPACT_ATOMS: atom_id res chain seq x y z
N MET A 1 8.23 -46.32 21.29
CA MET A 1 7.47 -45.07 21.12
C MET A 1 8.41 -44.05 20.51
N THR A 2 8.29 -43.83 19.20
CA THR A 2 9.20 -42.98 18.44
C THR A 2 8.66 -41.56 18.44
N VAL A 3 9.39 -40.62 19.04
CA VAL A 3 9.07 -39.19 18.99
C VAL A 3 9.51 -38.70 17.61
N GLN A 4 8.54 -38.40 16.73
CA GLN A 4 8.81 -37.64 15.52
C GLN A 4 9.16 -36.20 15.92
N LEU A 5 10.40 -35.80 15.63
CA LEU A 5 10.83 -34.42 15.66
C LEU A 5 10.17 -33.70 14.47
N ASN A 6 9.32 -32.71 14.74
CA ASN A 6 8.84 -31.79 13.70
C ASN A 6 10.05 -31.07 13.10
N PRO A 7 10.19 -30.99 11.76
CA PRO A 7 11.20 -30.15 11.16
C PRO A 7 10.85 -28.69 11.42
N THR A 8 11.76 -27.98 12.07
CA THR A 8 11.81 -26.54 12.17
C THR A 8 11.67 -25.96 10.76
N MET A 9 10.57 -25.26 10.48
CA MET A 9 10.44 -24.44 9.29
C MET A 9 11.40 -23.25 9.42
N HIS A 10 12.65 -23.45 8.99
CA HIS A 10 13.47 -22.33 8.54
C HIS A 10 12.91 -21.88 7.19
N HIS A 11 11.94 -20.97 7.21
CA HIS A 11 11.69 -20.14 6.04
C HIS A 11 12.84 -19.14 5.99
N ASP A 12 13.73 -19.28 5.00
CA ASP A 12 14.74 -18.28 4.70
C ASP A 12 14.09 -17.31 3.69
N PRO A 13 13.50 -16.16 4.11
CA PRO A 13 12.66 -15.36 3.23
C PRO A 13 13.48 -14.34 2.42
N SER A 14 14.81 -14.35 2.49
CA SER A 14 15.64 -13.18 2.14
C SER A 14 16.18 -13.16 0.71
N SER A 15 15.65 -13.93 -0.24
CA SER A 15 16.14 -13.90 -1.64
C SER A 15 15.08 -14.16 -2.71
N ALA A 16 13.81 -14.29 -2.35
CA ALA A 16 12.73 -14.44 -3.33
C ALA A 16 12.28 -13.06 -3.82
N ALA A 17 12.03 -12.95 -5.11
CA ALA A 17 11.45 -11.75 -5.68
C ALA A 17 10.06 -11.48 -5.07
N SER A 18 9.72 -10.22 -4.88
CA SER A 18 8.48 -9.82 -4.20
C SER A 18 7.96 -8.50 -4.74
N ALA A 19 6.65 -8.33 -4.70
CA ALA A 19 6.00 -7.09 -5.07
C ALA A 19 4.80 -6.85 -4.16
N TYR A 20 4.47 -5.59 -3.92
CA TYR A 20 3.15 -5.21 -3.43
C TYR A 20 2.87 -3.74 -3.75
N VAL A 21 1.60 -3.37 -3.68
CA VAL A 21 1.14 -2.00 -3.87
C VAL A 21 0.36 -1.55 -2.64
N SER A 22 0.57 -0.29 -2.26
CA SER A 22 -0.26 0.43 -1.29
C SER A 22 -0.95 1.62 -1.97
N PHE A 23 -2.27 1.73 -1.77
CA PHE A 23 -3.01 2.95 -2.08
C PHE A 23 -2.98 3.88 -0.87
N LEU A 24 -2.52 5.11 -1.07
CA LEU A 24 -2.30 6.09 -0.01
C LEU A 24 -3.07 7.37 -0.30
N ILE A 25 -3.73 7.90 0.72
CA ILE A 25 -4.20 9.28 0.78
C ILE A 25 -3.38 10.01 1.81
N THR A 26 -2.72 11.09 1.40
CA THR A 26 -1.81 11.86 2.25
C THR A 26 -2.14 13.34 2.23
N GLY A 27 -1.89 14.03 3.33
CA GLY A 27 -2.14 15.47 3.42
C GLY A 27 -2.16 15.94 4.87
N ASP A 28 -1.89 17.22 5.09
CA ASP A 28 -1.75 17.78 6.43
C ASP A 28 -3.05 17.74 7.25
N THR A 29 -4.18 17.77 6.56
CA THR A 29 -5.56 17.74 7.10
C THR A 29 -6.21 16.37 6.97
N VAL A 30 -5.48 15.34 6.52
CA VAL A 30 -6.02 13.99 6.38
C VAL A 30 -6.33 13.41 7.75
N LEU A 31 -7.60 13.06 7.96
CA LEU A 31 -8.10 12.32 9.11
C LEU A 31 -8.44 10.89 8.67
N PRO A 32 -7.81 9.85 9.23
CA PRO A 32 -8.03 8.46 8.84
C PRO A 32 -9.49 8.00 8.91
N GLU A 33 -10.24 8.50 9.88
CA GLU A 33 -11.63 8.11 10.12
C GLU A 33 -12.53 8.51 8.94
N CYS A 34 -12.32 9.70 8.36
CA CYS A 34 -13.08 10.18 7.21
C CYS A 34 -12.90 9.27 5.98
N TRP A 35 -11.68 8.81 5.72
CA TRP A 35 -11.41 7.93 4.58
C TRP A 35 -11.84 6.49 4.84
N THR A 36 -11.74 6.03 6.08
CA THR A 36 -12.30 4.75 6.51
C THR A 36 -13.80 4.72 6.27
N GLU A 37 -14.51 5.80 6.65
CA GLU A 37 -15.94 5.94 6.38
C GLU A 37 -16.24 6.10 4.89
N TYR A 38 -15.46 6.88 4.15
CA TYR A 38 -15.67 7.06 2.72
C TYR A 38 -15.55 5.73 1.96
N PHE A 39 -14.49 4.96 2.22
CA PHE A 39 -14.25 3.69 1.54
C PHE A 39 -15.03 2.51 2.15
N GLN A 40 -15.46 2.62 3.41
CA GLN A 40 -15.97 1.49 4.21
C GLN A 40 -14.96 0.33 4.28
N VAL A 41 -13.67 0.68 4.35
CA VAL A 41 -12.54 -0.25 4.39
C VAL A 41 -11.63 0.12 5.55
N ALA A 42 -11.27 -0.86 6.37
CA ALA A 42 -10.27 -0.68 7.42
C ALA A 42 -8.89 -0.43 6.78
N PRO A 43 -8.17 0.63 7.17
CA PRO A 43 -6.81 0.89 6.70
C PRO A 43 -5.81 -0.09 7.29
N ASP A 44 -4.77 -0.37 6.52
CA ASP A 44 -3.61 -1.13 6.99
C ASP A 44 -2.56 -0.19 7.62
N THR A 45 -2.59 1.10 7.26
CA THR A 45 -1.72 2.12 7.84
C THR A 45 -2.43 3.45 8.00
N THR A 46 -2.16 4.12 9.13
CA THR A 46 -2.69 5.45 9.44
C THR A 46 -1.63 6.31 10.14
N ILE A 47 -1.63 7.60 9.82
CA ILE A 47 -0.86 8.61 10.54
C ILE A 47 -1.75 9.83 10.72
N VAL A 48 -1.80 10.37 11.93
CA VAL A 48 -2.37 11.70 12.19
C VAL A 48 -1.21 12.66 12.39
N LYS A 49 -1.20 13.77 11.63
CA LYS A 49 -0.15 14.78 11.73
C LYS A 49 0.00 15.27 13.17
N GLY A 50 1.24 15.41 13.63
CA GLY A 50 1.56 15.86 14.98
C GLY A 50 1.35 14.82 16.07
N ARG A 51 0.96 13.59 15.74
CA ARG A 51 0.81 12.49 16.72
C ARG A 51 1.87 11.39 16.50
N PRO A 52 2.24 10.65 17.56
CA PRO A 52 2.96 9.39 17.41
C PRO A 52 2.17 8.40 16.55
N PHE A 53 2.87 7.55 15.81
CA PHE A 53 2.28 6.55 14.91
C PHE A 53 2.98 5.20 15.09
N ILE A 54 2.34 4.12 14.64
CA ILE A 54 2.90 2.76 14.72
C ILE A 54 3.81 2.51 13.52
N LEU A 55 5.02 2.03 13.80
CA LEU A 55 5.98 1.61 12.78
C LEU A 55 5.61 0.21 12.26
N PRO A 56 6.12 -0.20 11.08
CA PRO A 56 5.94 -1.57 10.58
C PRO A 56 6.36 -2.65 11.59
N SER A 57 7.31 -2.36 12.48
CA SER A 57 7.72 -3.23 13.58
C SER A 57 6.69 -3.39 14.71
N GLY A 58 5.53 -2.74 14.63
CA GLY A 58 4.52 -2.66 15.69
C GLY A 58 4.85 -1.70 16.83
N LYS A 59 6.06 -1.11 16.83
CA LYS A 59 6.49 -0.17 17.88
C LYS A 59 5.93 1.23 17.65
N LEU A 60 5.65 1.94 18.74
CA LEU A 60 5.31 3.36 18.68
C LEU A 60 6.53 4.18 18.23
N SER A 61 6.32 5.06 17.26
CA SER A 61 7.34 5.99 16.76
C SER A 61 7.74 7.01 17.84
N LYS A 62 9.03 7.32 17.89
CA LYS A 62 9.56 8.45 18.68
C LYS A 62 9.31 9.80 17.98
N ALA A 63 9.15 9.79 16.67
CA ALA A 63 8.88 10.98 15.87
C ALA A 63 7.37 11.16 15.68
N LEU A 64 6.95 12.43 15.60
CA LEU A 64 5.57 12.78 15.27
C LEU A 64 5.34 12.66 13.76
N GLY A 65 4.12 12.28 13.37
CA GLY A 65 3.70 12.25 11.98
C GLY A 65 3.86 13.63 11.33
N LYS A 66 4.65 13.71 10.26
CA LYS A 66 4.89 14.98 9.53
C LYS A 66 3.69 15.40 8.68
N THR A 67 2.89 14.43 8.24
CA THR A 67 1.69 14.58 7.43
C THR A 67 0.65 13.55 7.88
N GLY A 68 -0.63 13.77 7.57
CA GLY A 68 -1.66 12.77 7.72
C GLY A 68 -1.57 11.71 6.62
N LEU A 69 -1.92 10.47 6.96
CA LEU A 69 -1.90 9.34 6.05
C LEU A 69 -3.06 8.40 6.37
N TRP A 70 -3.73 7.91 5.33
CA TRP A 70 -4.59 6.75 5.35
C TRP A 70 -4.17 5.84 4.19
N GLY A 71 -4.02 4.55 4.44
CA GLY A 71 -3.54 3.64 3.40
C GLY A 71 -4.00 2.20 3.54
N VAL A 72 -4.13 1.54 2.39
CA VAL A 72 -4.49 0.13 2.23
C VAL A 72 -3.44 -0.55 1.36
N SER A 73 -2.94 -1.69 1.82
CA SER A 73 -1.91 -2.50 1.17
C SER A 73 -2.48 -3.81 0.65
N SER A 74 -1.83 -4.31 -0.39
CA SER A 74 -2.08 -5.63 -0.97
C SER A 74 -1.12 -6.71 -0.46
N GLU A 75 -0.08 -6.33 0.30
CA GLU A 75 1.03 -7.19 0.72
C GLU A 75 0.59 -8.51 1.36
N LEU A 76 -0.36 -8.45 2.29
CA LEU A 76 -0.85 -9.65 3.00
C LEU A 76 -1.98 -10.38 2.26
N ALA A 77 -2.57 -9.75 1.24
CA ALA A 77 -3.77 -10.23 0.57
C ALA A 77 -3.50 -10.90 -0.78
N VAL A 78 -2.36 -10.58 -1.41
CA VAL A 78 -2.00 -11.05 -2.75
C VAL A 78 -0.63 -11.70 -2.70
N GLN A 79 -0.58 -12.99 -3.01
CA GLN A 79 0.67 -13.75 -3.12
C GLN A 79 1.14 -13.77 -4.57
N SER A 80 1.79 -12.69 -5.00
CA SER A 80 2.40 -12.58 -6.33
C SER A 80 3.63 -11.69 -6.26
N ASP A 81 4.59 -11.93 -7.14
CA ASP A 81 5.78 -11.11 -7.34
C ASP A 81 5.62 -10.13 -8.53
N LEU A 82 4.43 -10.05 -9.13
CA LEU A 82 4.06 -9.12 -10.21
C LEU A 82 3.16 -8.02 -9.67
N LEU A 83 3.32 -6.77 -10.10
CA LEU A 83 2.49 -5.65 -9.62
C LEU A 83 1.02 -5.70 -10.06
N ALA A 84 0.74 -6.25 -11.25
CA ALA A 84 -0.60 -6.22 -11.84
C ALA A 84 -1.70 -6.82 -10.94
N PRO A 85 -1.55 -8.02 -10.35
CA PRO A 85 -2.50 -8.56 -9.38
C PRO A 85 -2.79 -7.63 -8.18
N HIS A 86 -1.77 -6.94 -7.66
CA HIS A 86 -1.93 -6.01 -6.54
C HIS A 86 -2.76 -4.78 -6.91
N PHE A 87 -2.54 -4.23 -8.10
CA PHE A 87 -3.36 -3.13 -8.61
C PHE A 87 -4.83 -3.53 -8.75
N ARG A 88 -5.10 -4.72 -9.31
CA ARG A 88 -6.46 -5.23 -9.47
C ARG A 88 -7.14 -5.47 -8.13
N TYR A 89 -6.42 -6.01 -7.16
CA TYR A 89 -6.91 -6.18 -5.80
C TYR A 89 -7.32 -4.85 -5.18
N LEU A 90 -6.44 -3.83 -5.21
CA LEU A 90 -6.75 -2.53 -4.63
C LEU A 90 -7.90 -1.83 -5.35
N ALA A 91 -7.93 -1.88 -6.69
CA ALA A 91 -9.03 -1.33 -7.46
C ALA A 91 -10.36 -1.99 -7.07
N SER A 92 -10.40 -3.31 -6.93
CA SER A 92 -11.59 -4.03 -6.47
C SER A 92 -11.95 -3.71 -5.01
N ARG A 93 -10.98 -3.70 -4.09
CA ARG A 93 -11.20 -3.48 -2.65
C ARG A 93 -11.72 -2.08 -2.35
N LEU A 94 -11.29 -1.08 -3.11
CA LEU A 94 -11.65 0.33 -2.92
C LEU A 94 -12.76 0.81 -3.86
N GLY A 95 -13.15 -0.02 -4.83
CA GLY A 95 -14.14 0.32 -5.86
C GLY A 95 -13.65 1.42 -6.80
N LEU A 96 -12.41 1.30 -7.31
CA LEU A 96 -11.81 2.27 -8.22
C LEU A 96 -12.11 1.95 -9.70
N PRO A 97 -12.29 2.97 -10.56
CA PRO A 97 -12.43 4.38 -10.19
C PRO A 97 -13.75 4.63 -9.44
N ARG A 98 -13.70 5.50 -8.44
CA ARG A 98 -14.86 5.83 -7.60
C ARG A 98 -15.36 7.23 -7.90
N GLN A 99 -16.67 7.35 -8.15
CA GLN A 99 -17.30 8.64 -8.40
C GLN A 99 -17.13 9.59 -7.21
N GLY A 100 -16.76 10.85 -7.48
CA GLY A 100 -16.57 11.87 -6.46
C GLY A 100 -15.24 11.79 -5.70
N LEU A 101 -14.41 10.77 -5.93
CA LEU A 101 -13.16 10.59 -5.17
C LEU A 101 -12.17 11.73 -5.45
N ARG A 102 -12.04 12.16 -6.71
CA ARG A 102 -11.15 13.26 -7.08
C ARG A 102 -11.54 14.54 -6.34
N GLU A 103 -12.81 14.89 -6.38
CA GLU A 103 -13.36 16.09 -5.75
C GLU A 103 -13.18 16.02 -4.23
N ALA A 104 -13.46 14.88 -3.61
CA ALA A 104 -13.26 14.67 -2.17
C ALA A 104 -11.78 14.84 -1.77
N VAL A 105 -10.86 14.26 -2.54
CA VAL A 105 -9.41 14.39 -2.32
C VAL A 105 -8.96 15.85 -2.43
N GLN A 106 -9.44 16.56 -3.45
CA GLN A 106 -9.12 17.98 -3.67
C GLN A 106 -9.67 18.88 -2.55
N GLN A 107 -10.94 18.69 -2.17
CA GLN A 107 -11.57 19.44 -1.08
C GLN A 107 -10.87 19.23 0.27
N ALA A 108 -10.38 18.01 0.51
CA ALA A 108 -9.61 17.68 1.70
C ALA A 108 -8.17 18.22 1.67
N GLY A 109 -7.72 18.83 0.56
CA GLY A 109 -6.32 19.23 0.37
C GLY A 109 -5.34 18.03 0.37
N ALA A 110 -5.84 16.85 0.03
CA ALA A 110 -5.11 15.59 0.07
C ALA A 110 -4.53 15.22 -1.30
N LYS A 111 -3.70 14.18 -1.33
CA LYS A 111 -3.09 13.60 -2.52
C LYS A 111 -3.27 12.09 -2.52
N VAL A 112 -3.57 11.53 -3.69
CA VAL A 112 -3.62 10.09 -3.92
C VAL A 112 -2.29 9.61 -4.50
N ARG A 113 -1.81 8.46 -4.03
CA ARG A 113 -0.64 7.78 -4.59
C ARG A 113 -0.80 6.27 -4.54
N LEU A 114 -0.33 5.58 -5.57
CA LEU A 114 0.06 4.17 -5.49
C LEU A 114 1.56 4.07 -5.23
N SER A 115 1.95 3.56 -4.07
CA SER A 115 3.35 3.23 -3.75
C SER A 115 3.56 1.74 -4.01
N CYS A 116 4.49 1.43 -4.91
CA CYS A 116 4.73 0.09 -5.43
C CYS A 116 6.09 -0.39 -4.95
N PHE A 117 6.11 -1.36 -4.06
CA PHE A 117 7.32 -2.06 -3.69
C PHE A 117 7.64 -3.10 -4.75
N TRP A 118 8.88 -3.11 -5.24
CA TRP A 118 9.38 -4.08 -6.19
C TRP A 118 10.77 -4.56 -5.79
N PHE A 119 10.88 -5.83 -5.44
CA PHE A 119 12.15 -6.48 -5.14
C PHE A 119 12.44 -7.55 -6.19
N ASP A 120 13.52 -7.40 -6.94
CA ASP A 120 14.00 -8.38 -7.91
C ASP A 120 15.50 -8.62 -7.77
N PRO A 121 15.91 -9.56 -6.90
CA PRO A 121 17.33 -9.85 -6.67
C PRO A 121 18.03 -10.45 -7.90
N SER A 122 17.27 -10.99 -8.85
CA SER A 122 17.82 -11.53 -10.10
C SER A 122 18.16 -10.44 -11.12
N GLY A 123 17.50 -9.28 -11.03
CA GLY A 123 17.60 -8.17 -11.99
C GLY A 123 17.08 -8.50 -13.40
N HIS A 124 16.35 -9.60 -13.57
CA HIS A 124 15.86 -10.06 -14.88
C HIS A 124 14.40 -9.66 -15.15
N ARG A 125 13.73 -9.05 -14.18
CA ARG A 125 12.33 -8.63 -14.27
C ARG A 125 12.25 -7.11 -14.25
N VAL A 126 11.22 -6.55 -14.89
CA VAL A 126 10.96 -5.12 -14.93
C VAL A 126 9.60 -4.87 -14.29
N PRO A 127 9.46 -3.89 -13.38
CA PRO A 127 8.16 -3.55 -12.83
C PRO A 127 7.27 -2.98 -13.95
N ASP A 128 6.07 -3.55 -14.10
CA ASP A 128 5.08 -3.08 -15.07
C ASP A 128 3.83 -2.55 -14.36
N VAL A 129 3.26 -1.50 -14.94
CA VAL A 129 2.00 -0.91 -14.50
C VAL A 129 1.06 -0.88 -15.70
N PRO A 130 -0.05 -1.65 -15.65
CA PRO A 130 -1.02 -1.70 -16.73
C PRO A 130 -1.55 -0.32 -17.11
N GLU A 131 -1.72 -0.06 -18.41
CA GLU A 131 -2.12 1.25 -18.93
C GLU A 131 -3.44 1.75 -18.35
N ASP A 132 -4.42 0.87 -18.19
CA ASP A 132 -5.71 1.23 -17.60
C ASP A 132 -5.60 1.63 -16.12
N ILE A 133 -4.63 1.09 -15.38
CA ILE A 133 -4.30 1.54 -14.02
C ILE A 133 -3.66 2.93 -14.04
N ARG A 134 -2.75 3.20 -15.00
CA ARG A 134 -2.15 4.54 -15.16
C ARG A 134 -3.22 5.59 -15.43
N LEU A 135 -4.05 5.37 -16.44
CA LEU A 135 -5.15 6.25 -16.80
C LEU A 135 -6.15 6.45 -15.64
N MET A 136 -6.47 5.38 -14.91
CA MET A 136 -7.33 5.46 -13.73
C MET A 136 -6.74 6.38 -12.65
N ILE A 137 -5.47 6.20 -12.28
CA ILE A 137 -4.83 7.02 -11.24
C ILE A 137 -4.65 8.46 -11.70
N GLU A 138 -4.29 8.69 -12.96
CA GLU A 138 -4.20 10.03 -13.54
C GLU A 138 -5.55 10.75 -13.51
N SER A 139 -6.66 10.04 -13.79
CA SER A 139 -8.01 10.62 -13.72
C SER A 139 -8.38 11.10 -12.32
N LEU A 140 -7.83 10.48 -11.28
CA LEU A 140 -7.96 10.88 -9.87
C LEU A 140 -7.02 12.04 -9.49
N GLY A 141 -6.13 12.46 -10.39
CA GLY A 141 -5.03 13.40 -10.09
C GLY A 141 -3.97 12.79 -9.17
N GLY A 142 -3.88 11.47 -9.11
CA GLY A 142 -2.90 10.75 -8.31
C GLY A 142 -1.59 10.49 -9.05
N ALA A 143 -0.64 9.89 -8.34
CA ALA A 143 0.64 9.46 -8.91
C ALA A 143 0.92 7.98 -8.61
N ILE A 144 1.73 7.35 -9.45
CA ILE A 144 2.24 5.99 -9.24
C ILE A 144 3.76 6.10 -9.03
N GLU A 145 4.25 5.54 -7.94
CA GLU A 145 5.66 5.53 -7.58
C GLU A 145 6.12 4.11 -7.37
N ILE A 146 7.28 3.78 -7.93
CA ILE A 146 7.86 2.44 -7.87
C ILE A 146 9.20 2.55 -7.14
N ASP A 147 9.27 1.85 -6.01
CA ASP A 147 10.48 1.69 -5.21
C ASP A 147 11.11 0.35 -5.60
N GLU A 148 12.10 0.41 -6.51
CA GLU A 148 12.83 -0.75 -7.02
C GLU A 148 14.04 -1.09 -6.15
N TYR A 149 14.14 -2.36 -5.77
CA TYR A 149 15.23 -2.95 -4.99
C TYR A 149 15.80 -4.17 -5.71
N ARG A 150 17.12 -4.34 -5.60
CA ARG A 150 17.91 -5.44 -6.19
C ARG A 150 18.79 -6.07 -5.12
#